data_AF-A0A382YB34-F1
#
_entry.id   AF-A0A382YB34-F1
#
_cell.length_a   1.000
_cell.length_b   1.000
_cell.length_c   1.000
_cell.angle_alpha   90.00
_cell.angle_beta   90.00
_cell.angle_gamma   90.00
#
_symmetry.space_group_name_H-M   'P 1'
#
loop_
_entity.id
_entity.type
_entity.pdbx_description
1 polymer ?
#
loop_
_entity_poly.entity_id
_entity_poly.type
_entity_poly.pdbx_seq_one_letter_code
_entity_poly.pdbx_strand_id
1 'polypeptide(L)'
;MQRYTEQIESSDIALEAPTNRPNEGLPIGNGRMGTLVWTALSSLEFQINRVDVFAVNRNAAGEHFSATGATTDYCGTCARLRVDCGNEPFRPSPDFRQDLSLHSARCAVDGRGVSAECWVAAEDDIMVVTITDDRETPLPIEVTLTLWR
;
A
#
# COMPACT_ATOMS: atom_id res chain seq x y z
N MET A 1 -22.94 -20.36 4.11
CA MET A 1 -21.83 -19.81 3.30
C MET A 1 -22.20 -18.47 2.68
N GLN A 2 -23.25 -18.38 1.88
CA GLN A 2 -23.67 -17.15 1.18
C GLN A 2 -23.89 -15.92 2.09
N ARG A 3 -24.63 -16.06 3.20
CA ARG A 3 -24.82 -14.97 4.20
C ARG A 3 -23.55 -14.45 4.86
N TYR A 4 -22.50 -15.28 4.93
CA TYR A 4 -21.23 -14.90 5.56
C TYR A 4 -20.36 -14.09 4.59
N THR A 5 -20.31 -14.50 3.32
CA THR A 5 -19.65 -13.74 2.26
C THR A 5 -20.27 -12.34 2.09
N GLU A 6 -21.62 -12.25 2.06
CA GLU A 6 -22.34 -10.96 1.95
C GLU A 6 -22.01 -10.00 3.12
N GLN A 7 -21.86 -10.50 4.35
CA GLN A 7 -21.47 -9.67 5.49
C GLN A 7 -20.03 -9.16 5.38
N ILE A 8 -19.11 -9.97 4.87
CA ILE A 8 -17.71 -9.55 4.70
C ILE A 8 -17.60 -8.52 3.57
N GLU A 9 -18.29 -8.72 2.44
CA GLU A 9 -18.33 -7.74 1.34
C GLU A 9 -18.93 -6.40 1.79
N SER A 10 -19.94 -6.43 2.67
CA SER A 10 -20.49 -5.19 3.27
C SER A 10 -19.53 -4.44 4.21
N SER A 11 -18.38 -5.05 4.53
CA SER A 11 -17.36 -4.48 5.41
C SER A 11 -16.12 -3.97 4.65
N ASP A 12 -16.13 -4.04 3.32
CA ASP A 12 -15.06 -3.52 2.48
C ASP A 12 -14.89 -2.01 2.67
N ILE A 13 -13.65 -1.53 2.55
CA ILE A 13 -13.32 -0.11 2.70
C ILE A 13 -13.19 0.48 1.30
N ALA A 14 -14.00 1.48 0.99
CA ALA A 14 -13.97 2.19 -0.29
C ALA A 14 -13.52 3.65 -0.10
N LEU A 15 -12.61 4.10 -0.97
CA LEU A 15 -12.16 5.48 -1.09
C LEU A 15 -12.56 6.00 -2.48
N GLU A 16 -13.34 7.07 -2.51
CA GLU A 16 -13.81 7.71 -3.76
C GLU A 16 -12.88 8.87 -4.19
N ALA A 17 -11.78 9.07 -3.47
CA ALA A 17 -10.77 10.06 -3.78
C ALA A 17 -9.38 9.52 -3.48
N PRO A 18 -8.36 9.91 -4.27
CA PRO A 18 -7.00 9.46 -4.06
C PRO A 18 -6.44 9.96 -2.74
N THR A 19 -5.72 9.09 -2.05
CA THR A 19 -4.98 9.42 -0.83
C THR A 19 -3.63 10.01 -1.23
N ASN A 20 -3.21 11.11 -0.63
CA ASN A 20 -1.95 11.78 -0.99
C ASN A 20 -0.90 11.75 0.13
N ARG A 21 -1.23 11.11 1.26
CA ARG A 21 -0.31 10.85 2.35
C ARG A 21 -0.18 9.35 2.62
N PRO A 22 1.00 8.85 3.01
CA PRO A 22 1.18 7.43 3.30
C PRO A 22 0.20 6.91 4.35
N ASN A 23 -0.07 7.68 5.42
CA ASN A 23 -0.95 7.29 6.52
C ASN A 23 -2.45 7.28 6.18
N GLU A 24 -2.83 7.68 4.96
CA GLU A 24 -4.20 7.62 4.46
C GLU A 24 -4.42 6.38 3.57
N GLY A 25 -3.35 5.66 3.19
CA GLY A 25 -3.43 4.49 2.32
C GLY A 25 -4.09 3.27 2.97
N LEU A 26 -4.57 2.35 2.14
CA LEU A 26 -5.24 1.13 2.60
C LEU A 26 -4.22 0.03 2.95
N PRO A 27 -4.33 -0.63 4.13
CA PRO A 27 -3.35 -1.62 4.56
C PRO A 27 -3.55 -2.97 3.85
N ILE A 28 -2.44 -3.56 3.40
CA ILE A 28 -2.35 -4.97 2.99
C ILE A 28 -1.15 -5.63 3.66
N GLY A 29 -1.24 -6.94 3.93
CA GLY A 29 -0.15 -7.67 4.55
C GLY A 29 -0.49 -9.14 4.83
N ASN A 30 0.54 -9.92 5.15
CA ASN A 30 0.44 -11.35 5.44
C ASN A 30 0.83 -11.71 6.89
N GLY A 31 0.92 -10.72 7.77
CA GLY A 31 1.40 -10.89 9.15
C GLY A 31 2.92 -10.96 9.30
N ARG A 32 3.67 -10.95 8.19
CA ARG A 32 5.15 -10.83 8.17
C ARG A 32 5.58 -9.55 7.48
N MET A 33 5.12 -9.35 6.26
CA MET A 33 5.25 -8.14 5.45
C MET A 33 3.93 -7.38 5.45
N GLY A 34 4.01 -6.05 5.48
CA GLY A 34 2.86 -5.18 5.31
C GLY A 34 3.23 -3.86 4.65
N THR A 35 2.25 -3.24 3.99
CA THR A 35 2.35 -1.89 3.44
C THR A 35 1.01 -1.19 3.52
N LEU A 36 1.04 0.12 3.39
CA LEU A 36 -0.11 0.92 2.96
C LEU A 36 -0.05 1.07 1.44
N VAL A 37 -1.20 1.04 0.78
CA VAL A 37 -1.36 1.34 -0.65
C VAL A 37 -1.95 2.75 -0.76
N TRP A 38 -1.17 3.70 -1.26
CA TRP A 38 -1.64 5.05 -1.53
C TRP A 38 -1.24 5.49 -2.93
N THR A 39 -1.77 6.63 -3.36
CA THR A 39 -1.54 7.17 -4.70
C THR A 39 -0.76 8.49 -4.66
N ALA A 40 -0.03 8.79 -5.71
CA ALA A 40 0.23 10.15 -6.14
C ALA A 40 -0.52 10.38 -7.46
N LEU A 41 -0.40 11.56 -8.07
CA LEU A 41 -1.10 11.84 -9.33
C LEU A 41 -0.90 10.74 -10.38
N SER A 42 0.35 10.29 -10.57
CA SER A 42 0.72 9.30 -11.60
C SER A 42 1.10 7.92 -11.10
N SER A 43 1.22 7.71 -9.79
CA SER A 43 1.85 6.50 -9.26
C SER A 43 1.09 5.86 -8.11
N LEU A 44 1.22 4.55 -8.00
CA LEU A 44 0.99 3.83 -6.75
C LEU A 44 2.26 3.85 -5.91
N GLU A 45 2.08 3.94 -4.61
CA GLU A 45 3.15 4.13 -3.66
C GLU A 45 2.96 3.21 -2.45
N PHE A 46 4.08 2.67 -1.97
CA PHE A 46 4.09 1.63 -0.95
C PHE A 46 5.27 1.82 0.01
N GLN A 47 5.02 1.60 1.29
CA GLN A 47 6.00 1.64 2.37
C GLN A 47 6.12 0.23 2.93
N ILE A 48 7.20 -0.47 2.58
CA ILE A 48 7.36 -1.89 2.90
C ILE A 48 7.87 -2.05 4.32
N ASN A 49 7.06 -2.67 5.18
CA ASN A 49 7.40 -2.98 6.56
C ASN A 49 7.46 -4.49 6.78
N ARG A 50 8.32 -4.92 7.71
CA ARG A 50 8.35 -6.29 8.21
C ARG A 50 8.34 -6.32 9.73
N VAL A 51 7.73 -7.37 10.28
CA VAL A 51 7.62 -7.58 11.73
C VAL A 51 8.92 -8.07 12.38
N ASP A 52 9.94 -8.42 11.59
CA ASP A 52 11.23 -8.91 12.05
C ASP A 52 12.38 -7.89 11.86
N VAL A 53 12.04 -6.64 11.56
CA VAL A 53 13.00 -5.53 11.40
C VAL A 53 12.78 -4.51 12.52
N PHE A 54 13.77 -4.39 13.40
CA PHE A 54 13.70 -3.60 14.62
C PHE A 54 14.82 -2.55 14.66
N ALA A 55 14.52 -1.36 15.21
CA ALA A 55 15.46 -0.25 15.30
C ALA A 55 16.64 -0.57 16.23
N VAL A 56 16.38 -1.40 17.23
CA VAL A 56 17.28 -1.69 18.33
C VAL A 56 17.33 -3.18 18.61
N ASN A 57 18.42 -3.62 19.24
CA ASN A 57 18.62 -5.01 19.65
C ASN A 57 18.41 -5.17 21.16
N ARG A 58 18.75 -6.34 21.71
CA ARG A 58 18.65 -6.66 23.15
C ARG A 58 19.35 -5.69 24.11
N ASN A 59 20.18 -4.78 23.60
CA ASN A 59 20.90 -3.77 24.39
C ASN A 59 20.21 -2.39 24.35
N ALA A 60 18.96 -2.30 23.89
CA ALA A 60 18.19 -1.06 23.91
C ALA A 60 18.09 -0.49 25.33
N ALA A 61 18.47 0.78 25.52
CA ALA A 61 18.45 1.44 26.83
C ALA A 61 17.04 1.93 27.27
N GLY A 62 15.98 1.58 26.52
CA GLY A 62 14.60 1.82 26.93
C GLY A 62 14.10 3.26 26.83
N GLU A 63 14.71 4.12 26.01
CA GLU A 63 14.18 5.47 25.76
C GLU A 63 13.03 5.41 24.73
N HIS A 64 11.86 4.95 25.18
CA HIS A 64 10.63 4.99 24.38
C HIS A 64 10.13 6.41 24.14
N PHE A 65 10.55 7.37 24.98
CA PHE A 65 10.29 8.79 24.85
C PHE A 65 11.53 9.57 25.31
N SER A 66 12.48 9.78 24.40
CA SER A 66 13.59 10.68 24.69
C SER A 66 13.06 12.11 24.91
N ALA A 67 13.84 12.95 25.60
CA ALA A 67 13.49 14.36 25.83
C ALA A 67 13.27 15.16 24.51
N THR A 68 13.66 14.60 23.36
CA THR A 68 13.46 15.16 22.02
C THR A 68 12.24 14.60 21.29
N GLY A 69 11.49 13.66 21.91
CA GLY A 69 10.29 13.04 21.33
C GLY A 69 10.57 11.90 20.33
N ALA A 70 11.84 11.54 20.14
CA ALA A 70 12.21 10.39 19.30
C ALA A 70 12.13 9.10 20.11
N THR A 71 11.39 8.11 19.62
CA THR A 71 11.37 6.74 20.15
C THR A 71 12.57 5.98 19.60
N THR A 72 13.27 5.26 20.48
CA THR A 72 14.35 4.34 20.07
C THR A 72 13.84 3.02 19.50
N ASP A 73 12.53 2.76 19.57
CA ASP A 73 11.94 1.45 19.24
C ASP A 73 11.24 1.41 17.87
N TYR A 74 11.14 2.54 17.16
CA TYR A 74 10.47 2.60 15.86
C TYR A 74 11.48 2.53 14.71
N CYS A 75 11.47 1.43 13.95
CA CYS A 75 12.47 1.14 12.92
C CYS A 75 12.31 1.91 11.59
N GLY A 76 11.34 2.82 11.48
CA GLY A 76 10.98 3.35 10.16
C GLY A 76 10.50 2.22 9.24
N THR A 77 10.77 2.33 7.94
CA THR A 77 10.38 1.33 6.91
C THR A 77 11.59 0.58 6.38
N CYS A 78 11.37 -0.60 5.79
CA CYS A 78 12.42 -1.35 5.10
C CYS A 78 12.74 -0.71 3.74
N ALA A 79 11.71 -0.31 3.00
CA ALA A 79 11.84 0.25 1.67
C ALA A 79 10.63 1.12 1.29
N ARG A 80 10.77 1.86 0.18
CA ARG A 80 9.67 2.47 -0.56
C ARG A 80 9.65 1.91 -1.97
N LEU A 81 8.48 1.45 -2.40
CA LEU A 81 8.21 1.07 -3.80
C LEU A 81 7.29 2.13 -4.41
N ARG A 82 7.65 2.60 -5.60
CA ARG A 82 6.82 3.47 -6.43
C ARG A 82 6.61 2.80 -7.79
N VAL A 83 5.36 2.74 -8.24
CA VAL A 83 4.98 2.26 -9.58
C VAL A 83 4.33 3.42 -10.30
N ASP A 84 5.08 4.10 -11.17
CA ASP A 84 4.63 5.25 -11.95
C ASP A 84 4.01 4.79 -13.27
N CYS A 85 2.79 5.24 -13.52
CA CYS A 85 2.00 4.90 -14.69
C CYS A 85 1.97 6.06 -15.72
N GLY A 86 2.60 7.20 -15.45
CA GLY A 86 2.61 8.38 -16.33
C GLY A 86 1.22 9.02 -16.54
N ASN A 87 1.15 10.26 -17.02
CA ASN A 87 -0.10 10.98 -17.36
C ASN A 87 -1.21 10.98 -16.28
N GLU A 88 -0.80 10.89 -15.02
CA GLU A 88 -1.65 11.16 -13.86
C GLU A 88 -3.02 10.43 -13.78
N PRO A 89 -3.10 9.10 -14.00
CA PRO A 89 -4.35 8.35 -13.96
C PRO A 89 -5.09 8.43 -12.62
N PHE A 90 -4.39 8.71 -11.53
CA PHE A 90 -4.93 8.77 -10.17
C PHE A 90 -5.19 10.21 -9.70
N ARG A 91 -5.17 11.20 -10.61
CA ARG A 91 -5.65 12.56 -10.30
C ARG A 91 -7.11 12.49 -9.83
N PRO A 92 -7.53 13.27 -8.79
CA PRO A 92 -8.91 13.29 -8.34
C PRO A 92 -9.92 13.44 -9.49
N SER A 93 -10.86 12.50 -9.58
CA SER A 93 -12.01 12.50 -10.49
C SER A 93 -13.13 11.64 -9.94
N PRO A 94 -14.37 11.83 -10.43
CA PRO A 94 -15.48 10.92 -10.13
C PRO A 94 -15.23 9.46 -10.50
N ASP A 95 -14.32 9.21 -11.45
CA ASP A 95 -13.96 7.87 -11.90
C ASP A 95 -12.88 7.20 -11.03
N PHE A 96 -12.31 7.93 -10.06
CA PHE A 96 -11.32 7.34 -9.16
C PHE A 96 -12.03 6.48 -8.12
N ARG A 97 -11.51 5.27 -7.89
CA ARG A 97 -11.95 4.41 -6.80
C ARG A 97 -10.79 3.59 -6.26
N GLN A 98 -10.76 3.40 -4.95
CA GLN A 98 -9.83 2.47 -4.33
C GLN A 98 -10.58 1.65 -3.27
N ASP A 99 -10.59 0.33 -3.42
CA ASP A 99 -11.30 -0.58 -2.53
C ASP A 99 -10.31 -1.54 -1.84
N LEU A 100 -10.49 -1.78 -0.54
CA LEU A 100 -9.87 -2.89 0.17
C LEU A 100 -10.94 -3.93 0.48
N SER A 101 -10.84 -5.06 -0.18
CA SER A 101 -11.70 -6.21 0.08
C SER A 101 -11.23 -6.97 1.31
N LEU A 102 -12.05 -7.01 2.36
CA LEU A 102 -11.76 -7.77 3.57
C LEU A 102 -11.96 -9.27 3.37
N HIS A 103 -12.75 -9.66 2.36
CA HIS A 103 -12.94 -11.06 1.99
C HIS A 103 -11.71 -11.63 1.29
N SER A 104 -11.15 -10.89 0.33
CA SER A 104 -10.07 -11.40 -0.51
C SER A 104 -8.67 -10.91 -0.12
N ALA A 105 -8.59 -9.97 0.84
CA ALA A 105 -7.36 -9.30 1.27
C ALA A 105 -6.61 -8.61 0.11
N ARG A 106 -7.37 -8.02 -0.83
CA ARG A 106 -6.85 -7.33 -2.00
C ARG A 106 -7.26 -5.86 -1.99
N CYS A 107 -6.33 -5.00 -2.39
CA CYS A 107 -6.59 -3.61 -2.66
C CYS A 107 -6.68 -3.39 -4.17
N ALA A 108 -7.84 -2.96 -4.66
CA ALA A 108 -8.05 -2.53 -6.02
C ALA A 108 -7.94 -1.00 -6.11
N VAL A 109 -7.34 -0.48 -7.17
CA VAL A 109 -7.28 0.96 -7.48
C VAL A 109 -7.68 1.16 -8.93
N ASP A 110 -8.73 1.93 -9.16
CA ASP A 110 -9.21 2.32 -10.48
C ASP A 110 -8.97 3.81 -10.69
N GLY A 111 -8.24 4.13 -11.74
CA GLY A 111 -8.01 5.49 -12.24
C GLY A 111 -8.46 5.63 -13.69
N ARG A 112 -8.02 6.71 -14.35
CA ARG A 112 -8.41 7.01 -15.73
C ARG A 112 -7.70 6.10 -16.73
N GLY A 113 -8.32 4.98 -17.05
CA GLY A 113 -7.81 3.98 -17.99
C GLY A 113 -6.62 3.17 -17.45
N VAL A 114 -6.30 3.30 -16.17
CA VAL A 114 -5.31 2.47 -15.49
C VAL A 114 -5.95 1.91 -14.23
N SER A 115 -5.91 0.59 -14.07
CA SER A 115 -6.33 -0.09 -12.86
C SER A 115 -5.21 -0.92 -12.27
N ALA A 116 -5.31 -1.21 -10.97
CA ALA A 116 -4.35 -2.02 -10.26
C ALA A 116 -5.00 -2.93 -9.23
N GLU A 117 -4.42 -4.11 -9.05
CA GLU A 117 -4.71 -5.02 -7.94
C GLU A 117 -3.43 -5.26 -7.14
N CYS A 118 -3.51 -5.05 -5.83
CA CYS A 118 -2.38 -5.16 -4.90
C CYS A 118 -2.73 -6.12 -3.75
N TRP A 119 -1.83 -7.06 -3.44
CA TRP A 119 -1.98 -7.95 -2.30
C TRP A 119 -0.63 -8.53 -1.85
N VAL A 120 -0.61 -9.18 -0.70
CA VAL A 120 0.58 -9.88 -0.19
C VAL A 120 0.24 -11.36 -0.06
N ALA A 121 0.93 -12.19 -0.86
CA ALA A 121 0.82 -13.63 -0.82
C ALA A 121 1.34 -14.17 0.51
N ALA A 122 0.46 -14.81 1.26
CA ALA A 122 0.81 -15.31 2.59
C ALA A 122 1.76 -16.51 2.54
N GLU A 123 1.55 -17.43 1.61
CA GLU A 123 2.33 -18.67 1.51
C GLU A 123 3.77 -18.42 1.02
N ASP A 124 3.96 -17.42 0.15
CA ASP A 124 5.24 -17.18 -0.50
C ASP A 124 6.02 -15.97 0.06
N ASP A 125 5.43 -15.18 0.95
CA ASP A 125 5.99 -13.91 1.46
C ASP A 125 6.31 -12.89 0.33
N ILE A 126 5.42 -12.82 -0.67
CA ILE A 126 5.57 -11.99 -1.88
C ILE A 126 4.49 -10.89 -1.92
N MET A 127 4.89 -9.65 -2.19
CA MET A 127 3.94 -8.60 -2.58
C MET A 127 3.69 -8.65 -4.09
N VAL A 128 2.42 -8.64 -4.48
CA VAL A 128 1.97 -8.65 -5.87
C VAL A 128 1.31 -7.31 -6.19
N VAL A 129 1.72 -6.72 -7.31
CA VAL A 129 1.10 -5.54 -7.91
C VAL A 129 0.84 -5.87 -9.36
N THR A 130 -0.42 -5.97 -9.74
CA THR A 130 -0.84 -6.13 -11.13
C THR A 130 -1.36 -4.79 -11.62
N ILE A 131 -0.85 -4.32 -12.76
CA ILE A 131 -1.27 -3.07 -13.42
C ILE A 131 -1.90 -3.42 -14.76
N THR A 132 -3.06 -2.86 -15.04
CA THR A 132 -3.70 -2.89 -16.36
C THR A 132 -3.76 -1.46 -16.87
N ASP A 133 -3.29 -1.23 -18.10
CA ASP A 133 -3.32 0.07 -18.76
C ASP A 133 -4.13 -0.05 -20.06
N ASP A 134 -5.39 0.37 -19.97
CA ASP A 134 -6.39 0.34 -21.05
C ASP A 134 -6.54 1.71 -21.73
N ARG A 135 -5.60 2.63 -21.52
CA ARG A 135 -5.55 3.88 -22.29
C ARG A 135 -5.34 3.55 -23.77
N GLU A 136 -5.91 4.36 -24.66
CA GLU A 136 -5.72 4.21 -26.11
C GLU A 136 -4.24 4.19 -26.51
N THR A 137 -3.41 4.93 -25.77
CA THR A 137 -1.95 4.87 -25.86
C THR A 137 -1.37 4.57 -24.47
N PRO A 138 -1.09 3.30 -24.15
CA PRO A 138 -0.43 2.92 -22.92
C PRO A 138 0.95 3.57 -22.79
N LEU A 139 1.37 3.86 -21.57
CA LEU A 139 2.67 4.46 -21.28
C LEU A 139 3.62 3.47 -20.60
N PRO A 140 4.94 3.71 -20.64
CA PRO A 140 5.88 2.93 -19.85
C PRO A 140 5.51 2.95 -18.37
N ILE A 141 5.55 1.78 -17.73
CA ILE A 141 5.44 1.65 -16.28
C ILE A 141 6.85 1.72 -15.69
N GLU A 142 7.12 2.73 -14.86
CA GLU A 142 8.41 2.89 -14.19
C GLU A 142 8.31 2.41 -12.74
N VAL A 143 9.17 1.46 -12.38
CA VAL A 143 9.21 0.90 -11.03
C VAL A 143 10.48 1.36 -10.32
N THR A 144 10.31 2.09 -9.22
CA THR A 144 11.43 2.56 -8.38
C THR A 144 11.36 1.89 -7.01
N LEU A 145 12.43 1.20 -6.63
CA LEU A 145 12.62 0.66 -5.29
C LEU A 145 13.73 1.43 -4.58
N THR A 146 13.38 2.08 -3.48
CA THR A 146 14.33 2.81 -2.63
C THR A 146 14.45 2.11 -1.28
N LEU A 147 15.62 1.59 -0.97
CA LEU A 147 15.90 1.00 0.34
C LEU A 147 16.13 2.11 1.37
N TRP A 148 15.57 1.93 2.57
CA TRP A 148 15.85 2.85 3.66
C TRP A 148 17.31 2.69 4.11
N ARG A 149 17.96 3.81 4.42
CA ARG A 149 19.35 3.86 4.90
C ARG A 149 19.40 4.03 6.40
#